data_AF-A0A972NQL1-F1
#
_entry.id   AF-A0A972NQL1-F1
#
_cell.length_a   1.000
_cell.length_b   1.000
_cell.length_c   1.000
_cell.angle_alpha   90.00
_cell.angle_beta   90.00
_cell.angle_gamma   90.00
#
_symmetry.space_group_name_H-M   'P 1'
#
loop_
_entity.id
_entity.type
_entity.pdbx_description
1 polymer ?
#
loop_
_entity_poly.entity_id
_entity_poly.type
_entity_poly.pdbx_seq_one_letter_code
_entity_poly.pdbx_strand_id
1 'polypeptide(L)'
;MTDIRITGLRARAVNVPLQYPVKTAVGTVATSPLVLIDLQTNANVTGTSYLFTYTPLALKPVRQMVEELAAVVKDMPLAPYTIDQLMQSRFRLIGHTAMPMSSHIFQEFSAHLLAVRPTCHWLERMDLAGPIVEPVLQFKDGDAHFGDAPGAGIIWREKEVDRFLV
;
A
#
# COMPACT_ATOMS: atom_id res chain seq x y z
N MET A 1 -3.13 -27.77 -5.16
CA MET A 1 -2.88 -26.33 -4.91
C MET A 1 -2.32 -26.22 -3.50
N THR A 2 -1.18 -25.58 -3.34
CA THR A 2 -0.51 -25.42 -2.03
C THR A 2 -1.42 -24.61 -1.10
N ASP A 3 -1.67 -25.09 0.12
CA ASP A 3 -2.45 -24.37 1.16
C ASP A 3 -1.60 -23.21 1.71
N ILE A 4 -1.56 -22.10 0.96
CA ILE A 4 -0.82 -20.90 1.36
C ILE A 4 -1.61 -20.20 2.45
N ARG A 5 -0.98 -19.96 3.59
CA ARG A 5 -1.58 -19.33 4.78
C ARG A 5 -0.78 -18.13 5.21
N ILE A 6 -1.50 -17.17 5.80
CA ILE A 6 -0.92 -15.98 6.43
C ILE A 6 -0.30 -16.39 7.77
N THR A 7 1.00 -16.12 7.93
CA THR A 7 1.73 -16.45 9.17
C THR A 7 1.92 -15.23 10.07
N GLY A 8 1.90 -14.03 9.49
CA GLY A 8 2.08 -12.78 10.22
C GLY A 8 1.86 -11.56 9.36
N LEU A 9 1.76 -10.42 10.04
CA LEU A 9 1.72 -9.10 9.40
C LEU A 9 2.59 -8.17 10.22
N ARG A 10 3.43 -7.38 9.54
CA ARG A 10 4.26 -6.33 10.14
C ARG A 10 3.82 -4.99 9.58
N ALA A 11 3.62 -4.01 10.45
CA ALA A 11 3.33 -2.64 10.06
C ALA A 11 4.42 -1.68 10.54
N ARG A 12 4.83 -0.73 9.70
CA ARG A 12 5.83 0.29 10.02
C ARG A 12 5.32 1.67 9.65
N ALA A 13 5.32 2.61 10.59
CA ALA A 13 4.99 4.00 10.29
C ALA A 13 6.25 4.74 9.86
N VAL A 14 6.18 5.45 8.74
CA VAL A 14 7.26 6.29 8.22
C VAL A 14 6.71 7.63 7.76
N ASN A 15 7.55 8.67 7.81
CA ASN A 15 7.22 9.95 7.20
C ASN A 15 8.34 10.37 6.25
N VAL A 16 8.10 10.21 4.94
CA VAL A 16 9.14 10.39 3.92
C VAL A 16 8.97 11.74 3.21
N PRO A 17 10.05 12.41 2.77
CA PRO A 17 9.94 13.64 2.01
C PRO A 17 9.42 13.37 0.58
N LEU A 18 8.53 14.21 0.07
CA LEU A 18 8.15 14.16 -1.34
C LEU A 18 9.25 14.80 -2.20
N GLN A 19 9.61 14.15 -3.31
CA GLN A 19 10.50 14.74 -4.30
C GLN A 19 9.94 16.07 -4.82
N TYR A 20 8.62 16.12 -5.02
CA TYR A 20 7.88 17.30 -5.46
C TYR A 20 6.77 17.61 -4.45
N PRO A 21 6.98 18.59 -3.54
CA PRO A 21 5.96 19.03 -2.60
C PRO A 21 4.69 19.51 -3.33
N VAL A 22 3.52 19.04 -2.89
CA VAL A 22 2.23 19.38 -3.51
C VAL A 22 1.68 20.65 -2.89
N LYS A 23 1.52 21.71 -3.69
CA LYS A 23 0.86 22.93 -3.27
C LYS A 23 -0.65 22.80 -3.49
N THR A 24 -1.42 23.00 -2.43
CA THR A 24 -2.88 22.96 -2.43
C THR A 24 -3.43 24.31 -1.96
N ALA A 25 -4.74 24.51 -2.10
CA ALA A 25 -5.40 25.72 -1.61
C ALA A 25 -5.26 25.92 -0.08
N VAL A 26 -5.02 24.85 0.68
CA VAL A 26 -4.96 24.85 2.16
C VAL A 26 -3.53 24.81 2.71
N GLY A 27 -2.51 24.66 1.86
CA GLY A 27 -1.11 24.57 2.28
C GLY A 27 -0.24 23.71 1.37
N THR A 28 1.01 23.50 1.78
CA THR A 28 1.96 22.64 1.07
C THR A 28 2.10 21.29 1.78
N VAL A 29 1.87 20.21 1.04
CA VAL A 29 2.16 18.83 1.47
C VAL A 29 3.59 18.50 1.04
N ALA A 30 4.52 18.56 1.99
CA ALA A 30 5.95 18.34 1.74
C ALA A 30 6.41 16.91 2.06
N THR A 31 5.61 16.15 2.82
CA THR A 31 5.95 14.79 3.25
C THR A 31 4.78 13.85 3.02
N SER A 32 5.11 12.56 2.91
CA SER A 32 4.18 11.45 2.79
C SER A 32 4.21 10.62 4.07
N PRO A 33 3.24 10.81 4.98
CA PRO A 33 3.06 9.91 6.11
C PRO A 33 2.46 8.58 5.65
N LEU A 34 3.27 7.52 5.67
CA LEU A 34 2.93 6.18 5.19
C LEU A 34 2.93 5.14 6.32
N VAL A 35 2.03 4.17 6.23
CA VAL A 35 2.10 2.90 6.98
C VAL A 35 2.45 1.81 6.00
N LEU A 36 3.66 1.25 6.11
CA LEU A 36 4.14 0.13 5.31
C LEU A 36 3.60 -1.17 5.89
N ILE A 37 3.21 -2.11 5.04
CA ILE A 37 2.60 -3.39 5.41
C ILE A 37 3.37 -4.52 4.74
N ASP A 38 3.82 -5.48 5.55
CA ASP A 38 4.43 -6.73 5.10
C ASP A 38 3.56 -7.91 5.58
N LEU A 39 2.92 -8.62 4.64
CA LEU A 39 2.09 -9.79 4.91
C LEU A 39 2.89 -11.07 4.66
N GLN A 40 3.24 -11.77 5.72
CA GLN A 40 4.08 -12.97 5.68
C GLN A 40 3.22 -14.22 5.46
N THR A 41 3.76 -15.18 4.71
CA THR A 41 3.07 -16.46 4.44
C THR A 41 3.97 -17.66 4.72
N ASN A 42 3.35 -18.84 4.83
CA ASN A 42 4.05 -20.12 4.96
C ASN A 42 4.75 -20.58 3.65
N ALA A 43 4.57 -19.87 2.54
CA ALA A 43 5.20 -20.16 1.25
C ALA A 43 6.54 -19.43 1.06
N ASN A 44 7.11 -18.83 2.12
CA ASN A 44 8.29 -17.96 2.06
C ASN A 44 8.14 -16.77 1.08
N VAL A 45 6.90 -16.34 0.84
CA VAL A 45 6.58 -15.12 0.08
C VAL A 45 5.97 -14.10 1.02
N THR A 46 6.43 -12.85 0.93
CA THR A 46 5.87 -11.73 1.69
C THR A 46 5.19 -10.77 0.72
N GLY A 47 3.91 -10.50 0.94
CA GLY A 47 3.19 -9.46 0.22
C GLY A 47 3.51 -8.08 0.79
N THR A 48 3.71 -7.09 -0.06
CA THR A 48 4.06 -5.72 0.35
C THR A 48 3.00 -4.74 -0.12
N SER A 49 2.61 -3.82 0.78
CA SER A 49 1.75 -2.69 0.45
C SER A 49 1.99 -1.52 1.39
N TYR A 50 1.35 -0.38 1.13
CA TYR A 50 1.41 0.77 2.02
C TYR A 50 0.08 1.53 2.02
N LEU A 51 -0.17 2.26 3.11
CA LEU A 51 -1.29 3.17 3.27
C LEU A 51 -0.77 4.60 3.38
N PHE A 52 -1.42 5.53 2.67
CA PHE A 52 -1.19 6.96 2.84
C PHE A 52 -2.16 7.52 3.87
N THR A 53 -1.64 8.13 4.92
CA THR A 53 -2.47 8.60 6.06
C THR A 53 -2.84 10.08 5.98
N TYR A 54 -2.42 10.78 4.91
CA TYR A 54 -2.62 12.22 4.65
C TYR A 54 -1.97 13.16 5.66
N THR A 55 -2.15 12.91 6.96
CA THR A 55 -1.62 13.68 8.08
C THR A 55 -0.77 12.79 8.99
N PRO A 56 0.40 13.28 9.45
CA PRO A 56 1.23 12.54 10.41
C PRO A 56 0.49 12.16 11.70
N LEU A 57 -0.56 12.90 12.08
CA LEU A 57 -1.37 12.61 13.27
C LEU A 57 -2.07 11.23 13.18
N ALA A 58 -2.36 10.75 11.96
CA ALA A 58 -3.04 9.48 11.74
C ALA A 58 -2.08 8.28 11.66
N LEU A 59 -0.76 8.49 11.59
CA LEU A 59 0.23 7.41 11.43
C LEU A 59 0.14 6.36 12.55
N LYS A 60 0.26 6.80 13.80
CA LYS A 60 0.28 5.89 14.95
C LYS A 60 -1.05 5.14 15.11
N PRO A 61 -2.23 5.79 15.06
CA PRO A 61 -3.52 5.09 15.08
C PRO A 61 -3.70 4.07 13.95
N VAL A 62 -3.35 4.43 12.71
CA VAL A 62 -3.51 3.54 11.54
C VAL A 62 -2.55 2.35 11.64
N ARG A 63 -1.28 2.59 12.00
CA ARG A 63 -0.30 1.52 12.23
C ARG A 63 -0.80 0.54 13.29
N GLN A 64 -1.30 1.04 14.42
CA GLN A 64 -1.87 0.19 15.47
C GLN A 64 -3.06 -0.61 14.95
N MET A 65 -4.01 0.03 14.25
CA MET A 65 -5.17 -0.65 13.68
C MET A 65 -4.75 -1.80 12.76
N VAL A 66 -3.76 -1.59 11.89
CA VAL A 66 -3.23 -2.64 11.01
C VAL A 66 -2.61 -3.79 11.80
N GLU A 67 -1.86 -3.51 12.88
CA GLU A 67 -1.30 -4.54 13.76
C GLU A 67 -2.39 -5.34 14.49
N GLU A 68 -3.44 -4.70 14.98
CA GLU A 68 -4.56 -5.41 15.62
C GLU A 68 -5.30 -6.32 14.62
N LEU A 69 -5.40 -5.89 13.35
CA LEU A 69 -6.00 -6.70 12.29
C LEU A 69 -5.15 -7.90 11.88
N ALA A 70 -3.83 -7.87 12.15
CA ALA A 70 -2.96 -9.03 11.94
C ALA A 70 -3.49 -10.28 12.67
N ALA A 71 -4.00 -10.11 13.89
CA ALA A 71 -4.52 -11.21 14.70
C ALA A 71 -5.80 -11.82 14.09
N VAL A 72 -6.58 -11.04 13.34
CA VAL A 72 -7.81 -11.50 12.69
C VAL A 72 -7.50 -12.38 11.48
N VAL A 73 -6.44 -12.05 10.73
CA VAL A 73 -6.08 -12.73 9.47
C VAL A 73 -5.06 -13.85 9.64
N LYS A 74 -4.43 -13.95 10.82
CA LYS A 74 -3.44 -14.99 11.09
C LYS A 74 -4.03 -16.39 10.91
N ASP A 75 -3.24 -17.28 10.34
CA ASP A 75 -3.57 -18.69 10.03
C ASP A 75 -4.69 -18.89 9.00
N MET A 76 -5.29 -17.81 8.49
CA MET A 76 -6.24 -17.87 7.38
C MET A 76 -5.54 -18.26 6.07
N PRO A 77 -6.24 -18.96 5.16
CA PRO A 77 -5.75 -19.14 3.80
C PRO A 77 -5.60 -17.79 3.11
N LEU A 78 -4.58 -17.66 2.24
CA LEU A 78 -4.35 -16.46 1.43
C LEU A 78 -5.41 -16.38 0.31
N ALA A 79 -6.63 -16.00 0.70
CA ALA A 79 -7.79 -15.87 -0.16
C ALA A 79 -8.37 -14.45 -0.03
N PRO A 80 -7.91 -13.48 -0.84
CA PRO A 80 -8.26 -12.07 -0.68
C PRO A 80 -9.77 -11.79 -0.63
N TYR A 81 -10.54 -12.45 -1.50
CA TYR A 81 -12.00 -12.31 -1.52
C TYR A 81 -12.67 -12.75 -0.21
N THR A 82 -12.26 -13.90 0.33
CA THR A 82 -12.80 -14.40 1.60
C THR A 82 -12.38 -13.53 2.79
N ILE A 83 -11.14 -13.03 2.78
CA ILE A 83 -10.64 -12.10 3.79
C ILE A 83 -11.45 -10.79 3.73
N ASP A 84 -11.68 -10.23 2.55
CA ASP A 84 -12.49 -9.03 2.36
C ASP A 84 -13.92 -9.22 2.88
N GLN A 85 -14.59 -10.33 2.54
CA GLN A 85 -15.91 -10.66 3.08
C GLN A 85 -15.93 -10.76 4.61
N LEU A 86 -14.89 -11.35 5.21
CA LEU A 86 -14.75 -11.40 6.67
C LEU A 86 -14.62 -9.99 7.27
N MET A 87 -13.79 -9.13 6.67
CA MET A 87 -13.60 -7.75 7.12
C MET A 87 -14.90 -6.96 7.03
N GLN A 88 -15.61 -7.03 5.91
CA GLN A 88 -16.91 -6.40 5.74
C GLN A 88 -17.93 -6.89 6.79
N SER A 89 -17.91 -8.17 7.13
CA SER A 89 -18.77 -8.74 8.18
C SER A 89 -18.40 -8.21 9.57
N ARG A 90 -17.11 -8.22 9.92
CA ARG A 90 -16.62 -7.77 11.25
C ARG A 90 -16.80 -6.28 11.47
N PHE A 91 -16.62 -5.46 10.44
CA PHE A 91 -16.73 -4.00 10.53
C PHE A 91 -18.14 -3.47 10.28
N ARG A 92 -19.13 -4.34 10.09
CA ARG A 92 -20.52 -3.96 9.80
C ARG A 92 -21.07 -2.91 10.76
N LEU A 93 -20.78 -3.05 12.06
CA LEU A 93 -21.32 -2.15 13.10
C LEU A 93 -20.56 -0.82 13.22
N ILE A 94 -19.26 -0.80 12.92
CA ILE A 94 -18.44 0.42 12.99
C ILE A 94 -18.45 1.22 11.68
N GLY A 95 -19.20 0.75 10.69
CA GLY A 95 -19.34 1.38 9.38
C GLY A 95 -18.19 1.02 8.44
N HIS A 96 -18.51 0.33 7.35
CA HIS A 96 -17.62 0.18 6.20
C HIS A 96 -18.33 0.83 5.02
N THR A 97 -18.36 2.17 4.98
CA THR A 97 -18.98 2.89 3.86
C THR A 97 -18.37 2.38 2.56
N ALA A 98 -19.22 1.87 1.67
CA ALA A 98 -18.84 1.36 0.36
C ALA A 98 -18.24 2.52 -0.47
N MET A 99 -16.93 2.69 -0.37
CA MET A 99 -16.23 3.70 -1.15
C MET A 99 -16.16 3.21 -2.60
N PRO A 100 -16.58 4.02 -3.59
CA PRO A 100 -16.25 3.76 -4.98
C PRO A 100 -14.72 3.61 -5.11
N MET A 101 -14.28 2.52 -5.75
CA MET A 101 -12.88 2.34 -6.10
C MET A 101 -12.53 3.32 -7.22
N SER A 102 -11.80 4.38 -6.89
CA SER A 102 -11.09 5.20 -7.88
C SER A 102 -9.67 4.68 -8.02
N SER A 103 -9.07 4.78 -9.22
CA SER A 103 -7.62 4.84 -9.30
C SER A 103 -7.17 5.99 -8.43
N HIS A 104 -6.19 5.73 -7.58
CA HIS A 104 -5.75 6.65 -6.54
C HIS A 104 -4.23 6.68 -6.63
N ILE A 105 -3.61 7.79 -6.22
CA ILE A 105 -2.17 8.13 -6.11
C ILE A 105 -1.14 7.04 -5.74
N PHE A 106 -1.54 5.77 -5.57
CA PHE A 106 -0.70 4.58 -5.51
C PHE A 106 -0.32 4.11 -6.92
N GLN A 107 0.67 4.78 -7.51
CA GLN A 107 1.06 4.56 -8.91
C GLN A 107 1.48 3.12 -9.22
N GLU A 108 2.12 2.41 -8.27
CA GLU A 108 2.59 1.03 -8.46
C GLU A 108 1.41 0.09 -8.71
N PHE A 109 0.38 0.17 -7.85
CA PHE A 109 -0.82 -0.67 -7.96
C PHE A 109 -1.71 -0.25 -9.13
N SER A 110 -1.86 1.06 -9.34
CA SER A 110 -2.70 1.60 -10.41
C SER A 110 -2.18 1.24 -11.79
N ALA A 111 -0.85 1.20 -11.99
CA ALA A 111 -0.26 0.79 -13.27
C ALA A 111 -0.63 -0.66 -13.64
N HIS A 112 -0.55 -1.60 -12.68
CA HIS A 112 -0.98 -2.99 -12.90
C HIS A 112 -2.49 -3.09 -13.19
N LEU A 113 -3.33 -2.36 -12.46
CA LEU A 113 -4.78 -2.40 -12.66
C LEU A 113 -5.17 -1.82 -14.03
N LEU A 114 -4.55 -0.73 -14.46
CA LEU A 114 -4.80 -0.12 -15.77
C LEU A 114 -4.39 -1.03 -16.92
N ALA A 115 -3.27 -1.77 -16.79
CA ALA A 115 -2.78 -2.68 -17.83
C ALA A 115 -3.77 -3.81 -18.18
N VAL A 116 -4.65 -4.19 -17.26
CA VAL A 116 -5.62 -5.28 -17.45
C VAL A 116 -7.06 -4.79 -17.69
N ARG A 117 -7.27 -3.48 -17.82
CA ARG A 117 -8.61 -2.89 -17.97
C ARG A 117 -8.83 -2.36 -19.39
N PRO A 118 -9.87 -2.84 -20.10
CA PRO A 118 -10.21 -2.34 -21.44
C PRO A 118 -10.54 -0.84 -21.52
N THR A 119 -10.86 -0.22 -20.39
CA THR A 119 -11.23 1.21 -20.27
C THR A 119 -10.17 2.01 -19.51
N CYS A 120 -8.90 1.64 -19.62
CA CYS A 120 -7.81 2.40 -19.00
C CYS A 120 -7.78 3.85 -19.54
N HIS A 121 -7.42 4.80 -18.68
CA HIS A 121 -7.30 6.21 -19.04
C HIS A 121 -5.95 6.74 -18.52
N TRP A 122 -5.95 7.77 -17.69
CA TRP A 122 -4.71 8.39 -17.19
C TRP A 122 -4.27 7.79 -15.85
N LEU A 123 -2.97 7.55 -15.71
CA LEU A 123 -2.35 7.26 -14.43
C LEU A 123 -2.01 8.56 -13.70
N GLU A 124 -2.52 8.73 -12.50
CA GLU A 124 -2.14 9.84 -11.64
C GLU A 124 -0.71 9.61 -11.10
N ARG A 125 0.23 10.46 -11.54
CA ARG A 125 1.63 10.38 -11.11
C ARG A 125 1.84 11.19 -9.84
N MET A 126 1.94 10.50 -8.72
CA MET A 126 2.37 11.06 -7.44
C MET A 126 3.24 10.03 -6.72
N ASP A 127 4.54 10.29 -6.67
CA ASP A 127 5.48 9.34 -6.06
C ASP A 127 5.50 9.50 -4.53
N LEU A 128 4.63 8.75 -3.87
CA LEU A 128 4.49 8.78 -2.41
C LEU A 128 5.65 8.07 -1.70
N ALA A 129 6.13 6.96 -2.27
CA ALA A 129 7.03 6.01 -1.60
C ALA A 129 8.43 5.93 -2.23
N GLY A 130 8.71 6.69 -3.29
CA GLY A 130 9.98 6.72 -4.01
C GLY A 130 11.25 6.77 -3.17
N PRO A 131 11.32 7.55 -2.07
CA PRO A 131 12.50 7.57 -1.20
C PRO A 131 12.83 6.23 -0.53
N ILE A 132 11.85 5.33 -0.40
CA ILE A 132 11.95 4.08 0.38
C ILE A 132 11.67 2.83 -0.44
N VAL A 133 11.44 2.93 -1.75
CA VAL A 133 11.13 1.80 -2.64
C VAL A 133 12.20 1.63 -3.72
N GLU A 134 12.43 0.37 -4.11
CA GLU A 134 13.21 -0.01 -5.27
C GLU A 134 12.59 -1.25 -5.95
N PRO A 135 12.51 -1.35 -7.29
CA PRO A 135 12.67 -0.26 -8.24
C PRO A 135 11.55 0.78 -8.12
N VAL A 136 11.85 2.04 -8.48
CA VAL A 136 10.83 3.08 -8.66
C VAL A 136 10.19 2.90 -10.03
N LEU A 137 8.88 3.16 -10.12
CA LEU A 137 8.14 3.10 -11.38
C LEU A 137 8.80 4.01 -12.44
N GLN A 138 9.11 3.46 -13.61
CA GLN A 138 9.75 4.20 -14.68
C GLN A 138 8.72 4.75 -15.67
N PHE A 139 9.02 5.90 -16.25
CA PHE A 139 8.16 6.55 -17.23
C PHE A 139 8.95 6.81 -18.51
N LYS A 140 8.44 6.34 -19.64
CA LYS A 140 9.05 6.52 -20.96
C LYS A 140 7.96 6.78 -21.98
N ASP A 141 8.16 7.79 -22.83
CA ASP A 141 7.23 8.15 -23.92
C ASP A 141 5.77 8.42 -23.47
N GLY A 142 5.58 8.79 -22.20
CA GLY A 142 4.25 9.03 -21.60
C GLY A 142 3.63 7.82 -20.90
N ASP A 143 4.24 6.64 -21.04
CA ASP A 143 3.76 5.39 -20.48
C ASP A 143 4.50 5.01 -19.19
N ALA A 144 3.78 4.36 -18.27
CA ALA A 144 4.36 3.78 -17.06
C ALA A 144 4.85 2.36 -17.32
N HIS A 145 6.11 2.10 -16.98
CA HIS A 145 6.77 0.81 -17.10
C HIS A 145 7.04 0.24 -15.72
N PHE A 146 6.27 -0.79 -15.35
CA PHE A 146 6.50 -1.62 -14.16
C PHE A 146 7.28 -2.88 -14.55
N GLY A 147 8.07 -3.42 -13.62
CA GLY A 147 8.92 -4.58 -13.86
C GLY A 147 8.18 -5.92 -13.82
N ASP A 148 8.92 -7.00 -14.07
CA ASP A 148 8.41 -8.39 -14.05
C ASP A 148 8.42 -9.04 -12.66
N ALA A 149 8.66 -8.24 -11.62
CA ALA A 149 8.68 -8.72 -10.24
C ALA A 149 7.27 -9.13 -9.78
N PRO A 150 7.12 -10.21 -9.00
CA PRO A 150 5.82 -10.60 -8.45
C PRO A 150 5.18 -9.51 -7.58
N GLY A 151 3.85 -9.46 -7.58
CA GLY A 151 3.09 -8.47 -6.80
C GLY A 151 3.12 -7.09 -7.45
N ALA A 152 3.24 -6.04 -6.63
CA ALA A 152 3.36 -4.65 -7.09
C ALA A 152 4.81 -4.23 -7.40
N GLY A 153 5.76 -5.19 -7.37
CA GLY A 153 7.19 -4.92 -7.58
C GLY A 153 7.85 -4.07 -6.49
N ILE A 154 7.21 -3.88 -5.34
CA ILE A 154 7.72 -3.05 -4.24
C ILE A 154 8.71 -3.84 -3.40
N ILE A 155 9.96 -3.38 -3.38
CA ILE A 155 11.00 -3.81 -2.42
C ILE A 155 11.39 -2.61 -1.56
N TRP A 156 11.37 -2.79 -0.24
CA TRP A 156 11.74 -1.73 0.68
C TRP A 156 13.25 -1.50 0.71
N ARG A 157 13.67 -0.24 0.59
CA ARG A 157 15.01 0.21 0.93
C ARG A 157 15.13 0.25 2.45
N GLU A 158 15.40 -0.89 3.07
CA GLU A 158 15.35 -1.05 4.54
C GLU A 158 16.12 0.04 5.30
N LYS A 159 17.29 0.46 4.82
CA LYS A 159 18.06 1.57 5.41
C LYS A 159 17.33 2.92 5.40
N GLU A 160 16.62 3.24 4.31
CA GLU A 160 15.84 4.47 4.22
C GLU A 160 14.54 4.36 5.01
N VAL A 161 13.92 3.18 5.05
CA VAL A 161 12.77 2.92 5.93
C VAL A 161 13.16 3.22 7.38
N ASP A 162 14.26 2.63 7.86
CA ASP A 162 14.76 2.84 9.23
C ASP A 162 15.06 4.32 9.52
N ARG A 163 15.57 5.05 8.54
CA ARG A 163 15.86 6.49 8.63
C ARG A 163 14.59 7.33 8.82
N PHE A 164 13.46 6.91 8.24
CA PHE A 164 12.20 7.66 8.24
C PHE A 164 11.14 7.10 9.20
N LEU A 165 11.48 6.11 10.02
CA LEU A 165 10.59 5.56 11.06
C LEU A 165 10.15 6.65 12.05
N VAL A 166 8.88 6.57 12.47
CA VAL A 166 8.25 7.47 13.45
C VAL A 166 7.37 6.75 14.45
#